data_AF-A0A964LG89-F1
#
_entry.id   AF-A0A964LG89-F1
#
_cell.length_a   1.000
_cell.length_b   1.000
_cell.length_c   1.000
_cell.angle_alpha   90.00
_cell.angle_beta   90.00
_cell.angle_gamma   90.00
#
_symmetry.space_group_name_H-M   'P 1'
#
loop_
_entity.id
_entity.type
_entity.pdbx_description
1 polymer ?
#
loop_
_entity_poly.entity_id
_entity_poly.type
_entity_poly.pdbx_seq_one_letter_code
_entity_poly.pdbx_strand_id
1 'polypeptide(L)'
;MSSALRFAIGWVLVAAVTAFCLQTESGPRIGVVVDEKGPVAKASVGWQGQSERVTTDAQGSFRIAASAKSKRIVASKSGYRIASAVGLDRPLTLRLERLPKADNSDYEWIDPHADPAKPNNCANCHGEIYCEWKDSAHARSATNPKFLHLFAGTDGKSPVQKKWNARAEHPDGAAVCATCHAPTLKSATLDYDIRAAKDVVKSGIHCDYCHKVADVPMGKFGTRFGRDALHLLRPAKGELLSFGPLDDAVRKGESFAHLPVYKESRYCASCHEGTVFGVHAYGTYSEWLESPAKKEGKQCQDCHMPPTGKMTNIAPGKGGIERQPATLASHHMPGANLDMHRQSLKLTVQIKRSPRGRHVDVEVLAERVGHRVPTGFPDRQLILVVTATDAKGARVNLLDGARLPKSVGKWSGFAGTLYAKQMTGEAGRTPIPFWLHVEKVVDSRLHPERPARSVFVFADAAQRVTVQLWYRRFWQEVADSRGWTDNDLLVHEKTLTWDDRK
;
A
#
# COMPACT_ATOMS: atom_id res chain seq x y z
N MET A 1 45.40 -45.42 -57.61
CA MET A 1 45.07 -45.36 -56.16
C MET A 1 43.73 -44.67 -56.01
N SER A 2 42.80 -45.33 -55.30
CA SER A 2 41.34 -45.15 -55.34
C SER A 2 40.82 -43.72 -55.04
N SER A 3 39.83 -43.30 -55.82
CA SER A 3 39.03 -42.07 -55.66
C SER A 3 38.21 -42.03 -54.35
N ALA A 4 38.15 -43.13 -53.60
CA ALA A 4 37.44 -43.21 -52.32
C ALA A 4 38.17 -42.51 -51.15
N LEU A 5 39.47 -42.23 -51.26
CA LEU A 5 40.25 -41.66 -50.13
C LEU A 5 40.26 -40.13 -50.08
N ARG A 6 39.87 -39.44 -51.17
CA ARG A 6 39.82 -37.96 -51.22
C ARG A 6 38.52 -37.37 -50.65
N PHE A 7 37.44 -38.14 -50.62
CA PHE A 7 36.16 -37.70 -50.05
C PHE A 7 36.09 -37.88 -48.52
N ALA A 8 36.84 -38.82 -47.95
CA ALA A 8 36.84 -39.05 -46.50
C ALA A 8 37.52 -37.92 -45.70
N ILE A 9 38.56 -37.28 -46.26
CA ILE A 9 39.30 -36.20 -45.59
C ILE A 9 38.53 -34.87 -45.63
N GLY A 10 37.76 -34.62 -46.71
CA GLY A 10 36.92 -33.41 -46.84
C GLY A 10 35.74 -33.39 -45.86
N TRP A 11 35.11 -34.54 -45.59
CA TRP A 11 33.99 -34.62 -44.64
C TRP A 11 34.44 -34.58 -43.18
N VAL A 12 35.63 -35.09 -42.85
CA VAL A 12 36.18 -35.00 -41.48
C VAL A 12 36.63 -33.56 -41.17
N LEU A 13 37.17 -32.82 -42.14
CA LEU A 13 37.52 -31.39 -41.96
C LEU A 13 36.28 -30.49 -41.88
N VAL A 14 35.22 -30.74 -42.65
CA VAL A 14 33.96 -29.98 -42.54
C VAL A 14 33.21 -30.31 -41.25
N ALA A 15 33.23 -31.57 -40.77
CA ALA A 15 32.68 -31.95 -39.48
C ALA A 15 33.49 -31.40 -38.30
N ALA A 16 34.82 -31.32 -38.40
CA ALA A 16 35.67 -30.72 -37.37
C ALA A 16 35.56 -29.19 -37.34
N VAL A 17 35.39 -28.52 -38.48
CA VAL A 17 35.19 -27.05 -38.54
C VAL A 17 33.77 -26.66 -38.12
N THR A 18 32.75 -27.48 -38.39
CA THR A 18 31.38 -27.25 -37.85
C THR A 18 31.28 -27.59 -36.36
N ALA A 19 32.04 -28.56 -35.84
CA ALA A 19 32.14 -28.82 -34.40
C ALA A 19 32.94 -27.73 -33.65
N PHE A 20 33.89 -27.06 -34.30
CA PHE A 20 34.63 -25.94 -33.68
C PHE A 20 33.82 -24.63 -33.64
N CYS A 21 32.88 -24.44 -34.56
CA CYS A 21 31.95 -23.30 -34.56
C CYS A 21 30.73 -23.47 -33.64
N LEU A 22 30.59 -24.63 -33.00
CA LEU A 22 29.55 -24.92 -32.00
C LEU A 22 30.17 -25.21 -30.62
N GLN A 23 31.21 -24.46 -30.23
CA GLN A 23 31.44 -24.23 -28.81
C GLN A 23 30.26 -23.41 -28.28
N THR A 24 29.21 -24.12 -27.85
CA THR A 24 28.26 -23.55 -26.90
C THR A 24 29.11 -22.97 -25.77
N GLU A 25 29.05 -21.65 -25.57
CA GLU A 25 29.83 -20.95 -24.56
C GLU A 25 29.31 -21.30 -23.13
N SER A 26 29.41 -22.57 -22.77
CA SER A 26 28.89 -23.22 -21.57
C SER A 26 29.76 -22.99 -20.34
N GLY A 27 30.96 -22.42 -20.53
CA GLY A 27 31.88 -22.10 -19.45
C GLY A 27 31.37 -20.94 -18.58
N PRO A 28 31.67 -20.96 -17.26
CA PRO A 28 31.26 -19.90 -16.35
C PRO A 28 31.81 -18.55 -16.76
N ARG A 29 31.07 -17.50 -16.44
CA ARG A 29 31.46 -16.12 -16.67
C ARG A 29 32.25 -15.62 -15.49
N ILE A 30 33.40 -15.04 -15.82
CA ILE A 30 34.32 -14.43 -14.87
C ILE A 30 34.44 -12.98 -15.28
N GLY A 31 34.35 -12.08 -14.32
CA GLY A 31 34.48 -10.66 -14.55
C GLY A 31 34.80 -9.94 -13.26
N VAL A 32 34.87 -8.62 -13.37
CA VAL A 32 35.11 -7.73 -12.23
C VAL A 32 34.02 -6.67 -12.15
N VAL A 33 33.67 -6.29 -10.93
CA VAL A 33 32.85 -5.13 -10.64
C VAL A 33 33.77 -4.02 -10.13
N VAL A 34 33.67 -2.86 -10.75
CA VAL A 34 34.50 -1.69 -10.43
C VAL A 34 33.64 -0.44 -10.29
N ASP A 35 34.14 0.56 -9.57
CA ASP A 35 33.63 1.94 -9.60
C ASP A 35 34.77 2.91 -9.96
N GLU A 36 34.53 4.21 -9.83
CA GLU A 36 35.52 5.27 -10.07
C GLU A 36 36.81 5.14 -9.22
N LYS A 37 36.77 4.43 -8.08
CA LYS A 37 37.88 4.27 -7.14
C LYS A 37 38.60 2.92 -7.28
N GLY A 38 38.11 2.01 -8.12
CA GLY A 38 38.69 0.69 -8.33
C GLY A 38 37.71 -0.46 -8.04
N PRO A 39 38.19 -1.64 -7.64
CA PRO A 39 37.35 -2.81 -7.46
C PRO A 39 36.32 -2.68 -6.33
N VAL A 40 35.13 -3.25 -6.55
CA VAL A 40 34.01 -3.18 -5.62
C VAL A 40 33.70 -4.55 -5.04
N ALA A 41 34.08 -4.75 -3.77
CA ALA A 41 33.73 -5.94 -3.01
C ALA A 41 32.26 -5.98 -2.58
N LYS A 42 31.73 -7.18 -2.32
CA LYS A 42 30.37 -7.39 -1.81
C LYS A 42 29.26 -6.82 -2.70
N ALA A 43 29.48 -6.72 -4.01
CA ALA A 43 28.42 -6.43 -4.97
C ALA A 43 27.67 -7.73 -5.30
N SER A 44 26.35 -7.64 -5.43
CA SER A 44 25.51 -8.75 -5.90
C SER A 44 25.56 -8.79 -7.43
N VAL A 45 25.93 -9.93 -8.01
CA VAL A 45 26.06 -10.12 -9.46
C VAL A 45 25.17 -11.27 -9.89
N GLY A 46 24.43 -11.09 -10.98
CA GLY A 46 23.50 -12.10 -11.47
C GLY A 46 23.11 -11.91 -12.92
N TRP A 47 22.45 -12.92 -13.48
CA TRP A 47 21.81 -12.79 -14.78
C TRP A 47 20.47 -12.08 -14.64
N GLN A 48 20.21 -11.13 -15.54
CA GLN A 48 18.94 -10.41 -15.57
C GLN A 48 17.76 -11.40 -15.68
N GLY A 49 16.73 -11.24 -14.87
CA GLY A 49 15.53 -12.07 -14.83
C GLY A 49 15.66 -13.39 -14.07
N GLN A 50 16.84 -13.70 -13.51
CA GLN A 50 17.06 -14.90 -12.70
C GLN A 50 17.23 -14.53 -11.22
N SER A 51 16.99 -15.49 -10.33
CA SER A 51 17.13 -15.31 -8.88
C SER A 51 18.55 -15.57 -8.37
N GLU A 52 19.33 -16.38 -9.09
CA GLU A 52 20.69 -16.72 -8.68
C GLU A 52 21.59 -15.48 -8.65
N ARG A 53 22.31 -15.33 -7.53
CA ARG A 53 23.27 -14.25 -7.30
C ARG A 53 24.57 -14.82 -6.76
N VAL A 54 25.68 -14.20 -7.16
CA VAL A 54 27.00 -14.37 -6.55
C VAL A 54 27.45 -13.04 -5.97
N THR A 55 28.38 -13.08 -5.02
CA THR A 55 28.92 -11.89 -4.38
C THR A 55 30.38 -11.68 -4.78
N THR A 56 30.77 -10.46 -5.11
CA THR A 56 32.17 -10.16 -5.45
C THR A 56 33.11 -10.23 -4.25
N ASP A 57 34.34 -10.67 -4.50
CA ASP A 57 35.43 -10.69 -3.50
C ASP A 57 36.08 -9.32 -3.27
N ALA A 58 37.17 -9.27 -2.48
CA ALA A 58 37.88 -8.03 -2.17
C ALA A 58 38.48 -7.32 -3.41
N GLN A 59 38.76 -8.08 -4.47
CA GLN A 59 39.27 -7.60 -5.75
C GLN A 59 38.13 -7.33 -6.76
N GLY A 60 36.88 -7.31 -6.29
CA GLY A 60 35.70 -7.10 -7.13
C GLY A 60 35.42 -8.24 -8.10
N SER A 61 36.14 -9.37 -8.00
CA SER A 61 36.00 -10.48 -8.93
C SER A 61 34.77 -11.30 -8.62
N PHE A 62 34.16 -11.87 -9.66
CA PHE A 62 33.07 -12.83 -9.53
C PHE A 62 33.23 -13.97 -10.54
N ARG A 63 32.62 -15.10 -10.21
CA ARG A 63 32.42 -16.24 -11.12
C ARG A 63 30.98 -16.69 -11.01
N ILE A 64 30.26 -16.73 -12.12
CA ILE A 64 28.86 -17.17 -12.20
C ILE A 64 28.69 -18.21 -13.32
N ALA A 65 27.80 -19.18 -13.13
CA ALA A 65 27.48 -20.14 -14.18
C ALA A 65 26.96 -19.42 -15.43
N ALA A 66 27.19 -19.99 -16.62
CA ALA A 66 26.61 -19.47 -17.85
C ALA A 66 25.07 -19.58 -17.79
N SER A 67 24.36 -18.62 -18.39
CA SER A 67 22.91 -18.70 -18.50
C SER A 67 22.47 -18.97 -19.92
N ALA A 68 21.57 -19.95 -20.08
CA ALA A 68 20.87 -20.18 -21.34
C ALA A 68 19.69 -19.20 -21.55
N LYS A 69 19.24 -18.53 -20.49
CA LYS A 69 18.00 -17.71 -20.49
C LYS A 69 18.26 -16.23 -20.68
N SER A 70 19.45 -15.73 -20.34
CA SER A 70 19.78 -14.32 -20.41
C SER A 70 21.19 -14.10 -20.95
N LYS A 71 21.34 -13.04 -21.73
CA LYS A 71 22.63 -12.56 -22.23
C LYS A 71 23.16 -11.38 -21.43
N ARG A 72 22.41 -10.85 -20.47
CA ARG A 72 22.77 -9.65 -19.71
C ARG A 72 23.10 -10.01 -18.27
N ILE A 73 24.28 -9.59 -17.83
CA ILE A 73 24.69 -9.68 -16.43
C ILE A 73 24.47 -8.30 -15.81
N VAL A 74 23.98 -8.29 -14.57
CA VAL A 74 23.77 -7.10 -13.75
C VAL A 74 24.65 -7.15 -12.51
N ALA A 75 25.03 -5.98 -12.00
CA ALA A 75 25.59 -5.84 -10.67
C ALA A 75 24.80 -4.78 -9.89
N SER A 76 24.49 -5.07 -8.63
CA SER A 76 23.82 -4.15 -7.73
C SER A 76 24.54 -4.08 -6.38
N LYS A 77 24.54 -2.89 -5.78
CA LYS A 77 25.09 -2.64 -4.45
C LYS A 77 24.43 -1.40 -3.85
N SER A 78 24.17 -1.43 -2.54
CA SER A 78 23.64 -0.25 -1.84
C SER A 78 24.55 0.96 -2.03
N GLY A 79 23.97 2.12 -2.32
CA GLY A 79 24.69 3.35 -2.65
C GLY A 79 25.11 3.51 -4.11
N TYR A 80 24.74 2.56 -4.99
CA TYR A 80 25.08 2.58 -6.42
C TYR A 80 23.86 2.39 -7.33
N ARG A 81 23.97 2.91 -8.55
CA ARG A 81 23.12 2.53 -9.69
C ARG A 81 23.43 1.10 -10.11
N ILE A 82 22.42 0.37 -10.57
CA ILE A 82 22.55 -0.99 -11.10
C ILE A 82 23.34 -0.91 -12.41
N ALA A 83 24.46 -1.63 -12.46
CA ALA A 83 25.27 -1.77 -13.67
C ALA A 83 24.78 -2.95 -14.50
N SER A 84 25.00 -2.89 -15.81
CA SER A 84 24.86 -4.08 -16.66
C SER A 84 25.89 -4.13 -17.78
N ALA A 85 26.17 -5.35 -18.24
CA ALA A 85 27.03 -5.64 -19.38
C ALA A 85 26.46 -6.82 -20.18
N VAL A 86 26.91 -7.00 -21.43
CA VAL A 86 26.59 -8.21 -22.17
C VAL A 86 27.51 -9.31 -21.63
N GLY A 87 26.94 -10.44 -21.21
CA GLY A 87 27.69 -11.51 -20.55
C GLY A 87 28.69 -12.26 -21.43
N LEU A 88 28.78 -11.90 -22.70
CA LEU A 88 29.78 -12.37 -23.67
C LEU A 88 30.99 -11.43 -23.78
N ASP A 89 30.91 -10.22 -23.21
CA ASP A 89 31.97 -9.22 -23.30
C ASP A 89 33.27 -9.75 -22.68
N ARG A 90 34.41 -9.46 -23.32
CA ARG A 90 35.76 -9.81 -22.85
C ARG A 90 36.67 -8.58 -22.96
N PRO A 91 37.25 -8.07 -21.85
CA PRO A 91 37.02 -8.49 -20.46
C PRO A 91 35.63 -8.08 -19.97
N LEU A 92 34.96 -8.97 -19.23
CA LEU A 92 33.66 -8.69 -18.62
C LEU A 92 33.83 -7.75 -17.43
N THR A 93 33.44 -6.49 -17.60
CA THR A 93 33.54 -5.45 -16.56
C THR A 93 32.18 -4.82 -16.32
N LEU A 94 31.72 -4.84 -15.06
CA LEU A 94 30.52 -4.13 -14.63
C LEU A 94 30.95 -2.87 -13.87
N ARG A 95 30.55 -1.69 -14.39
CA ARG A 95 30.91 -0.40 -13.79
C ARG A 95 29.74 0.14 -12.98
N LEU A 96 29.87 0.13 -11.66
CA LEU A 96 28.90 0.73 -10.76
C LEU A 96 29.15 2.24 -10.65
N GLU A 97 28.08 3.00 -10.82
CA GLU A 97 28.06 4.45 -10.61
C GLU A 97 27.45 4.76 -9.25
N ARG A 98 28.07 5.67 -8.50
CA ARG A 98 27.53 6.07 -7.19
C ARG A 98 26.23 6.83 -7.36
N LEU A 99 25.33 6.69 -6.39
CA LEU A 99 24.16 7.55 -6.29
C LEU A 99 24.58 9.02 -6.07
N PRO A 100 23.75 9.99 -6.50
CA PRO A 100 23.99 11.40 -6.22
C PRO A 100 24.23 11.64 -4.71
N LYS A 101 25.15 12.55 -4.38
CA LYS A 101 25.45 12.91 -2.99
C LYS A 101 24.41 13.85 -2.37
N ALA A 102 23.69 14.59 -3.21
CA ALA A 102 22.71 15.58 -2.81
C ALA A 102 21.41 15.39 -3.61
N ASP A 103 20.29 15.67 -2.97
CA ASP A 103 18.97 15.74 -3.59
C ASP A 103 18.83 17.00 -4.44
N ASN A 104 18.17 16.88 -5.61
CA ASN A 104 17.84 18.01 -6.46
C ASN A 104 16.45 18.56 -6.10
N SER A 105 16.41 19.67 -5.35
CA SER A 105 15.14 20.33 -4.96
C SER A 105 14.35 20.91 -6.12
N ASP A 106 15.04 21.26 -7.22
CA ASP A 106 14.47 21.85 -8.42
C ASP A 106 13.97 20.82 -9.44
N TYR A 107 14.09 19.53 -9.11
CA TYR A 107 13.61 18.43 -9.95
C TYR A 107 12.15 18.62 -10.38
N GLU A 108 11.93 18.43 -11.67
CA GLU A 108 10.61 18.40 -12.31
C GLU A 108 10.09 16.96 -12.28
N TRP A 109 8.96 16.77 -11.60
CA TRP A 109 8.33 15.45 -11.46
C TRP A 109 7.86 14.92 -12.80
N ILE A 110 8.11 13.63 -13.04
CA ILE A 110 7.65 12.92 -14.22
C ILE A 110 6.17 12.61 -14.07
N ASP A 111 5.40 12.98 -15.08
CA ASP A 111 3.97 12.73 -15.14
C ASP A 111 3.69 11.22 -15.33
N PRO A 112 2.79 10.61 -14.53
CA PRO A 112 2.50 9.19 -14.64
C PRO A 112 1.64 8.84 -15.87
N HIS A 113 0.93 9.79 -16.48
CA HIS A 113 -0.06 9.57 -17.53
C HIS A 113 0.57 9.39 -18.91
N ALA A 114 -0.05 8.58 -19.77
CA ALA A 114 0.52 8.29 -21.09
C ALA A 114 0.45 9.55 -21.98
N ASP A 115 1.60 9.91 -22.55
CA ASP A 115 1.74 10.98 -23.53
C ASP A 115 2.97 10.69 -24.41
N PRO A 116 2.79 10.34 -25.69
CA PRO A 116 3.90 10.09 -26.61
C PRO A 116 4.85 11.28 -26.80
N ALA A 117 4.39 12.52 -26.59
CA ALA A 117 5.21 13.73 -26.66
C ALA A 117 6.09 13.92 -25.41
N LYS A 118 5.81 13.19 -24.33
CA LYS A 118 6.57 13.19 -23.08
C LYS A 118 7.17 11.80 -22.86
N PRO A 119 8.29 11.46 -23.52
CA PRO A 119 8.78 10.08 -23.62
C PRO A 119 9.05 9.40 -22.27
N ASN A 120 9.34 10.19 -21.23
CA ASN A 120 9.65 9.70 -19.89
C ASN A 120 8.42 9.40 -19.03
N ASN A 121 7.21 9.75 -19.47
CA ASN A 121 6.00 9.48 -18.69
C ASN A 121 5.82 7.98 -18.43
N CYS A 122 5.47 7.64 -17.20
CA CYS A 122 5.54 6.27 -16.70
C CYS A 122 4.66 5.31 -17.50
N ALA A 123 3.42 5.70 -17.80
CA ALA A 123 2.45 4.88 -18.53
C ALA A 123 2.82 4.62 -19.99
N ASN A 124 3.78 5.34 -20.58
CA ASN A 124 4.28 5.05 -21.92
C ASN A 124 4.99 3.68 -21.99
N CYS A 125 5.45 3.18 -20.84
CA CYS A 125 6.13 1.90 -20.73
C CYS A 125 5.42 0.95 -19.74
N HIS A 126 4.95 1.46 -18.60
CA HIS A 126 4.38 0.68 -17.51
C HIS A 126 2.85 0.64 -17.54
N GLY A 127 2.26 0.23 -18.67
CA GLY A 127 0.81 0.31 -18.90
C GLY A 127 -0.04 -0.44 -17.88
N GLU A 128 0.30 -1.69 -17.56
CA GLU A 128 -0.45 -2.50 -16.58
C GLU A 128 -0.37 -1.88 -15.17
N ILE A 129 0.85 -1.58 -14.69
CA ILE A 129 1.07 -0.93 -13.38
C ILE A 129 0.33 0.41 -13.28
N TYR A 130 0.36 1.23 -14.35
CA TYR A 130 -0.38 2.49 -14.38
C TYR A 130 -1.89 2.27 -14.25
N CYS A 131 -2.44 1.25 -14.93
CA CYS A 131 -3.85 0.90 -14.80
C CYS A 131 -4.22 0.46 -13.38
N GLU A 132 -3.33 -0.25 -12.69
CA GLU A 132 -3.53 -0.60 -11.29
C GLU A 132 -3.51 0.63 -10.37
N TRP A 133 -2.48 1.49 -10.53
CA TRP A 133 -2.26 2.67 -9.70
C TRP A 133 -3.34 3.74 -9.89
N LYS A 134 -3.77 4.04 -11.13
CA LYS A 134 -4.72 5.13 -11.42
C LYS A 134 -6.06 4.94 -10.69
N ASP A 135 -6.43 3.68 -10.41
CA ASP A 135 -7.68 3.32 -9.73
C ASP A 135 -7.52 3.25 -8.21
N SER A 136 -6.32 3.49 -7.67
CA SER A 136 -6.02 3.46 -6.23
C SER A 136 -6.45 4.74 -5.50
N ALA A 137 -6.39 4.71 -4.17
CA ALA A 137 -6.55 5.93 -3.35
C ALA A 137 -5.32 6.85 -3.44
N HIS A 138 -4.14 6.30 -3.76
CA HIS A 138 -2.89 7.06 -3.90
C HIS A 138 -2.93 8.03 -5.08
N ALA A 139 -3.38 7.56 -6.26
CA ALA A 139 -3.55 8.41 -7.45
C ALA A 139 -4.56 9.54 -7.27
N ARG A 140 -5.52 9.36 -6.33
CA ARG A 140 -6.58 10.33 -6.04
C ARG A 140 -6.37 11.07 -4.72
N SER A 141 -5.21 10.93 -4.08
CA SER A 141 -4.98 11.47 -2.74
C SER A 141 -5.08 13.00 -2.69
N ALA A 142 -4.69 13.70 -3.75
CA ALA A 142 -4.82 15.15 -3.90
C ALA A 142 -6.21 15.60 -4.40
N THR A 143 -7.00 14.69 -4.99
CA THR A 143 -8.23 15.01 -5.73
C THR A 143 -9.48 14.34 -5.19
N ASN A 144 -9.38 13.60 -4.08
CA ASN A 144 -10.52 12.90 -3.48
C ASN A 144 -11.55 13.92 -2.98
N PRO A 145 -12.79 13.91 -3.52
CA PRO A 145 -13.78 14.92 -3.19
C PRO A 145 -14.16 14.90 -1.70
N LYS A 146 -14.31 13.72 -1.09
CA LYS A 146 -14.68 13.63 0.34
C LYS A 146 -13.61 14.23 1.25
N PHE A 147 -12.34 13.99 0.92
CA PHE A 147 -11.23 14.63 1.62
C PHE A 147 -11.24 16.15 1.41
N LEU A 148 -11.33 16.63 0.16
CA LEU A 148 -11.35 18.07 -0.13
C LEU A 148 -12.54 18.80 0.52
N HIS A 149 -13.69 18.14 0.63
CA HIS A 149 -14.89 18.62 1.30
C HIS A 149 -14.71 18.73 2.83
N LEU A 150 -13.95 17.84 3.45
CA LEU A 150 -13.56 17.94 4.87
C LEU A 150 -12.50 19.02 5.09
N PHE A 151 -11.51 19.05 4.20
CA PHE A 151 -10.41 20.00 4.25
C PHE A 151 -10.91 21.45 4.13
N ALA A 152 -11.82 21.72 3.20
CA ALA A 152 -12.32 23.06 2.89
C ALA A 152 -13.69 23.39 3.53
N GLY A 153 -14.34 22.43 4.19
CA GLY A 153 -15.68 22.62 4.77
C GLY A 153 -16.75 22.92 3.72
N THR A 154 -16.87 22.10 2.68
CA THR A 154 -17.84 22.25 1.58
C THR A 154 -18.52 20.91 1.24
N ASP A 155 -19.65 20.94 0.54
CA ASP A 155 -20.30 19.78 -0.11
C ASP A 155 -19.97 19.67 -1.61
N GLY A 156 -19.09 20.55 -2.12
CA GLY A 156 -18.74 20.65 -3.53
C GLY A 156 -19.56 21.68 -4.31
N LYS A 157 -20.62 22.26 -3.70
CA LYS A 157 -21.44 23.33 -4.28
C LYS A 157 -21.40 24.61 -3.45
N SER A 158 -21.35 24.47 -2.13
CA SER A 158 -21.41 25.60 -1.20
C SER A 158 -20.60 25.31 0.07
N PRO A 159 -20.19 26.35 0.83
CA PRO A 159 -19.61 26.14 2.14
C PRO A 159 -20.61 25.48 3.09
N VAL A 160 -20.20 24.38 3.73
CA VAL A 160 -20.94 23.68 4.80
C VAL A 160 -20.21 23.96 6.11
N GLN A 161 -20.03 25.26 6.41
CA GLN A 161 -19.30 25.77 7.58
C GLN A 161 -19.84 25.24 8.92
N LYS A 162 -21.02 24.61 8.93
CA LYS A 162 -21.67 24.15 10.16
C LYS A 162 -21.07 22.86 10.75
N LYS A 163 -20.31 22.04 10.00
CA LYS A 163 -19.69 20.81 10.53
C LYS A 163 -18.35 20.47 9.87
N TRP A 164 -17.28 20.63 10.64
CA TRP A 164 -15.91 20.16 10.38
C TRP A 164 -15.28 20.78 9.13
N ASN A 165 -14.29 21.63 9.33
CA ASN A 165 -13.55 22.32 8.30
C ASN A 165 -12.09 22.45 8.73
N ALA A 166 -11.25 21.47 8.38
CA ALA A 166 -9.89 21.41 8.90
C ALA A 166 -9.08 22.69 8.63
N ARG A 167 -9.27 23.32 7.46
CA ARG A 167 -8.55 24.56 7.11
C ARG A 167 -9.03 25.78 7.90
N ALA A 168 -10.33 25.92 8.14
CA ALA A 168 -10.84 27.06 8.92
C ALA A 168 -10.69 26.85 10.43
N GLU A 169 -10.81 25.60 10.90
CA GLU A 169 -10.71 25.23 12.31
C GLU A 169 -9.25 25.12 12.79
N HIS A 170 -8.30 24.88 11.88
CA HIS A 170 -6.87 24.82 12.20
C HIS A 170 -5.97 25.46 11.09
N PRO A 171 -6.08 26.77 10.83
CA PRO A 171 -5.45 27.44 9.68
C PRO A 171 -3.92 27.33 9.65
N ASP A 172 -3.26 27.52 10.80
CA ASP A 172 -1.79 27.45 10.91
C ASP A 172 -1.22 26.05 10.70
N GLY A 173 -2.10 25.04 10.70
CA GLY A 173 -1.75 23.63 10.61
C GLY A 173 -2.19 22.96 9.31
N ALA A 174 -3.06 23.60 8.52
CA ALA A 174 -3.72 22.95 7.38
C ALA A 174 -2.75 22.43 6.31
N ALA A 175 -1.59 23.06 6.16
CA ALA A 175 -0.52 22.62 5.26
C ALA A 175 -0.06 21.17 5.52
N VAL A 176 -0.23 20.69 6.75
CA VAL A 176 0.16 19.35 7.18
C VAL A 176 -0.53 18.24 6.39
N CYS A 177 -1.73 18.49 5.87
CA CYS A 177 -2.45 17.50 5.08
C CYS A 177 -1.73 17.22 3.76
N ALA A 178 -1.03 18.23 3.20
CA ALA A 178 -0.37 18.12 1.90
C ALA A 178 0.85 17.20 1.95
N THR A 179 1.47 17.03 3.12
CA THR A 179 2.66 16.16 3.27
C THR A 179 2.34 14.70 2.94
N CYS A 180 1.09 14.27 3.15
CA CYS A 180 0.61 12.93 2.81
C CYS A 180 -0.27 12.89 1.55
N HIS A 181 -1.06 13.95 1.27
CA HIS A 181 -2.04 13.93 0.19
C HIS A 181 -1.53 14.49 -1.15
N ALA A 182 -0.58 15.42 -1.11
CA ALA A 182 0.01 16.05 -2.29
C ALA A 182 1.49 16.37 -2.01
N PRO A 183 2.33 15.37 -1.72
CA PRO A 183 3.67 15.61 -1.19
C PRO A 183 4.58 16.36 -2.15
N THR A 184 4.27 16.34 -3.45
CA THR A 184 5.00 17.03 -4.51
C THR A 184 4.52 18.46 -4.75
N LEU A 185 3.50 18.92 -4.03
CA LEU A 185 3.04 20.31 -4.06
C LEU A 185 4.15 21.25 -3.56
N LYS A 186 4.55 22.19 -4.42
CA LYS A 186 5.41 23.32 -4.06
C LYS A 186 4.53 24.51 -3.67
N SER A 187 4.84 25.18 -2.57
CA SER A 187 4.19 26.43 -2.16
C SER A 187 5.24 27.46 -1.76
N ALA A 188 5.16 28.66 -2.34
CA ALA A 188 6.05 29.79 -2.03
C ALA A 188 5.66 30.49 -0.71
N THR A 189 4.39 30.38 -0.31
CA THR A 189 3.84 30.98 0.92
C THR A 189 3.77 30.00 2.08
N LEU A 190 4.24 28.76 1.88
CA LEU A 190 4.17 27.64 2.83
C LEU A 190 2.75 27.27 3.27
N ASP A 191 1.72 27.74 2.56
CA ASP A 191 0.32 27.45 2.86
C ASP A 191 -0.12 26.03 2.48
N TYR A 192 0.64 25.40 1.58
CA TYR A 192 0.42 24.10 0.94
C TYR A 192 -1.06 23.75 0.74
N ASP A 193 -1.83 24.68 0.16
CA ASP A 193 -3.24 24.44 -0.12
C ASP A 193 -3.38 23.37 -1.20
N ILE A 194 -3.81 22.17 -0.81
CA ILE A 194 -3.96 21.02 -1.70
C ILE A 194 -4.92 21.33 -2.86
N ARG A 195 -5.86 22.26 -2.69
CA ARG A 195 -6.80 22.68 -3.75
C ARG A 195 -6.10 23.39 -4.90
N ALA A 196 -4.90 23.93 -4.67
CA ALA A 196 -4.06 24.54 -5.71
C ALA A 196 -3.26 23.49 -6.51
N ALA A 197 -3.40 22.19 -6.21
CA ALA A 197 -2.75 21.12 -6.98
C ALA A 197 -3.12 21.21 -8.47
N LYS A 198 -2.09 21.28 -9.30
CA LYS A 198 -2.16 21.32 -10.77
C LYS A 198 -1.16 20.35 -11.37
N ASP A 199 -1.35 20.05 -12.65
CA ASP A 199 -0.45 19.17 -13.42
C ASP A 199 -0.20 17.85 -12.68
N VAL A 200 1.04 17.35 -12.68
CA VAL A 200 1.48 16.12 -11.99
C VAL A 200 1.12 16.08 -10.50
N VAL A 201 0.94 17.22 -9.83
CA VAL A 201 0.56 17.25 -8.40
C VAL A 201 -0.86 16.72 -8.19
N LYS A 202 -1.76 16.84 -9.18
CA LYS A 202 -3.12 16.27 -9.10
C LYS A 202 -3.13 14.75 -9.04
N SER A 203 -2.04 14.12 -9.51
CA SER A 203 -1.82 12.67 -9.42
C SER A 203 -1.45 12.22 -8.00
N GLY A 204 -1.33 13.13 -7.03
CA GLY A 204 -1.16 12.81 -5.62
C GLY A 204 0.12 12.02 -5.34
N ILE A 205 -0.01 10.83 -4.75
CA ILE A 205 1.08 9.88 -4.56
C ILE A 205 1.33 9.13 -5.89
N HIS A 206 2.05 9.79 -6.79
CA HIS A 206 2.35 9.28 -8.13
C HIS A 206 3.63 8.43 -8.19
N CYS A 207 3.81 7.72 -9.31
CA CYS A 207 4.92 6.78 -9.53
C CYS A 207 6.27 7.40 -9.22
N ASP A 208 6.55 8.56 -9.81
CA ASP A 208 7.85 9.22 -9.68
C ASP A 208 8.12 9.68 -8.23
N TYR A 209 7.11 10.10 -7.47
CA TYR A 209 7.30 10.40 -6.05
C TYR A 209 7.71 9.15 -5.25
N CYS A 210 6.95 8.05 -5.39
CA CYS A 210 7.27 6.80 -4.72
C CYS A 210 8.65 6.27 -5.13
N HIS A 211 9.02 6.35 -6.41
CA HIS A 211 10.29 5.83 -6.92
C HIS A 211 11.48 6.79 -6.75
N LYS A 212 11.32 7.89 -6.01
CA LYS A 212 12.41 8.81 -5.61
C LYS A 212 12.74 8.78 -4.12
N VAL A 213 12.12 7.87 -3.36
CA VAL A 213 12.43 7.64 -1.94
C VAL A 213 13.70 6.79 -1.81
N ALA A 214 14.79 7.42 -1.35
CA ALA A 214 16.08 6.77 -1.17
C ALA A 214 16.25 6.13 0.22
N ASP A 215 15.57 6.65 1.24
CA ASP A 215 15.53 6.01 2.56
C ASP A 215 14.31 6.47 3.35
N VAL A 216 13.99 5.68 4.38
CA VAL A 216 12.91 5.93 5.33
C VAL A 216 13.50 5.82 6.74
N PRO A 217 14.02 6.93 7.30
CA PRO A 217 14.71 6.91 8.58
C PRO A 217 13.81 6.43 9.73
N MET A 218 14.28 5.45 10.49
CA MET A 218 13.54 4.91 11.64
C MET A 218 13.56 5.87 12.84
N GLY A 219 12.59 5.70 13.75
CA GLY A 219 12.61 6.33 15.08
C GLY A 219 11.98 7.73 15.15
N LYS A 220 11.45 8.27 14.05
CA LYS A 220 10.72 9.55 14.02
C LYS A 220 9.30 9.45 13.46
N PHE A 221 8.81 8.26 13.15
CA PHE A 221 7.43 8.08 12.67
C PHE A 221 6.42 8.62 13.69
N GLY A 222 5.31 9.16 13.19
CA GLY A 222 4.29 9.78 14.02
C GLY A 222 4.56 11.25 14.31
N THR A 223 5.79 11.63 14.68
CA THR A 223 6.16 13.06 14.90
C THR A 223 6.67 13.73 13.63
N ARG A 224 7.31 12.96 12.76
CA ARG A 224 7.48 13.27 11.34
C ARG A 224 6.64 12.28 10.54
N PHE A 225 5.96 12.78 9.53
CA PHE A 225 5.10 11.97 8.66
C PHE A 225 4.99 12.60 7.27
N GLY A 226 4.36 11.88 6.35
CA GLY A 226 4.32 12.23 4.95
C GLY A 226 5.74 12.35 4.37
N ARG A 227 5.91 13.28 3.44
CA ARG A 227 7.21 13.59 2.83
C ARG A 227 8.32 13.95 3.83
N ASP A 228 7.97 14.49 5.01
CA ASP A 228 8.95 14.99 5.98
C ASP A 228 9.61 13.86 6.80
N ALA A 229 9.06 12.64 6.72
CA ALA A 229 9.63 11.41 7.26
C ALA A 229 10.39 10.58 6.22
N LEU A 230 10.54 11.08 4.99
CA LEU A 230 11.20 10.41 3.88
C LEU A 230 12.49 11.13 3.50
N HIS A 231 13.48 10.37 3.06
CA HIS A 231 14.64 10.91 2.37
C HIS A 231 14.44 10.72 0.88
N LEU A 232 14.17 11.82 0.17
CA LEU A 232 14.13 11.84 -1.29
C LEU A 232 15.54 12.03 -1.86
N LEU A 233 15.81 11.36 -2.99
CA LEU A 233 17.04 11.58 -3.75
C LEU A 233 16.71 11.69 -5.24
N ARG A 234 16.54 12.93 -5.69
CA ARG A 234 16.19 13.26 -7.07
C ARG A 234 17.45 13.60 -7.85
N PRO A 235 17.58 13.10 -9.10
CA PRO A 235 18.79 13.27 -9.87
C PRO A 235 18.89 14.68 -10.46
N ALA A 236 20.05 14.98 -11.06
CA ALA A 236 20.26 16.22 -11.80
C ALA A 236 19.31 16.33 -13.01
N LYS A 237 19.12 17.55 -13.53
CA LYS A 237 18.24 17.79 -14.68
C LYS A 237 18.69 16.94 -15.89
N GLY A 238 17.73 16.24 -16.50
CA GLY A 238 17.97 15.38 -17.67
C GLY A 238 18.38 13.95 -17.35
N GLU A 239 18.66 13.64 -16.08
CA GLU A 239 18.92 12.27 -15.64
C GLU A 239 17.64 11.56 -15.19
N LEU A 240 17.58 10.24 -15.46
CA LEU A 240 16.51 9.36 -15.00
C LEU A 240 17.10 8.39 -13.98
N LEU A 241 16.61 8.48 -12.74
CA LEU A 241 17.00 7.60 -11.63
C LEU A 241 15.76 7.18 -10.86
N SER A 242 15.50 5.87 -10.75
CA SER A 242 14.37 5.35 -9.98
C SER A 242 14.82 4.26 -9.01
N PHE A 243 14.22 4.24 -7.82
CA PHE A 243 14.52 3.23 -6.80
C PHE A 243 13.44 2.15 -6.76
N GLY A 244 13.82 0.92 -6.41
CA GLY A 244 12.82 -0.13 -6.26
C GLY A 244 13.37 -1.46 -5.73
N PRO A 245 12.49 -2.47 -5.63
CA PRO A 245 12.83 -3.75 -5.04
C PRO A 245 13.55 -4.71 -5.99
N LEU A 246 13.57 -4.44 -7.30
CA LEU A 246 14.25 -5.27 -8.30
C LEU A 246 15.73 -4.89 -8.35
N ASP A 247 16.60 -5.89 -8.24
CA ASP A 247 18.06 -5.70 -8.24
C ASP A 247 18.71 -5.82 -9.62
N ASP A 248 17.88 -6.03 -10.64
CA ASP A 248 18.25 -6.27 -12.04
C ASP A 248 17.47 -5.40 -13.04
N ALA A 249 16.85 -4.32 -12.55
CA ALA A 249 16.17 -3.34 -13.39
C ALA A 249 17.20 -2.51 -14.17
N VAL A 250 17.18 -2.63 -15.51
CA VAL A 250 18.10 -1.91 -16.40
C VAL A 250 17.42 -1.58 -17.72
N ARG A 251 17.67 -0.38 -18.25
CA ARG A 251 17.19 0.08 -19.55
C ARG A 251 18.15 1.16 -20.08
N LYS A 252 18.39 1.16 -21.39
CA LYS A 252 19.29 2.14 -22.02
C LYS A 252 18.74 3.55 -21.80
N GLY A 253 19.58 4.46 -21.29
CA GLY A 253 19.21 5.85 -21.03
C GLY A 253 18.53 6.10 -19.67
N GLU A 254 18.33 5.05 -18.86
CA GLU A 254 17.73 5.14 -17.54
C GLU A 254 18.63 4.48 -16.50
N SER A 255 18.55 4.95 -15.26
CA SER A 255 19.26 4.36 -14.13
C SER A 255 18.28 3.89 -13.07
N PHE A 256 18.65 2.79 -12.42
CA PHE A 256 17.87 2.22 -11.33
C PHE A 256 18.79 1.91 -10.16
N ALA A 257 18.24 1.92 -8.95
CA ALA A 257 18.96 1.46 -7.77
C ALA A 257 18.08 0.54 -6.93
N HIS A 258 18.69 -0.56 -6.48
CA HIS A 258 18.05 -1.53 -5.63
C HIS A 258 18.02 -1.04 -4.18
N LEU A 259 16.82 -0.88 -3.62
CA LEU A 259 16.63 -0.53 -2.22
C LEU A 259 15.69 -1.52 -1.54
N PRO A 260 16.18 -2.34 -0.57
CA PRO A 260 15.36 -3.32 0.15
C PRO A 260 14.15 -2.72 0.88
N VAL A 261 14.21 -1.43 1.27
CA VAL A 261 13.12 -0.72 1.97
C VAL A 261 11.78 -0.80 1.24
N TYR A 262 11.77 -0.92 -0.09
CA TYR A 262 10.54 -1.09 -0.87
C TYR A 262 9.77 -2.38 -0.56
N LYS A 263 10.39 -3.34 0.11
CA LYS A 263 9.77 -4.57 0.63
C LYS A 263 9.53 -4.53 2.13
N GLU A 264 9.75 -3.41 2.81
CA GLU A 264 9.58 -3.28 4.25
C GLU A 264 8.39 -2.37 4.60
N SER A 265 7.61 -2.74 5.61
CA SER A 265 6.44 -1.95 6.05
C SER A 265 6.81 -0.54 6.51
N ARG A 266 8.05 -0.33 6.96
CA ARG A 266 8.52 1.01 7.35
C ARG A 266 8.42 2.01 6.19
N TYR A 267 8.48 1.55 4.94
CA TYR A 267 8.27 2.42 3.77
C TYR A 267 6.92 3.13 3.81
N CYS A 268 5.88 2.40 4.19
CA CYS A 268 4.52 2.92 4.29
C CYS A 268 4.31 3.76 5.56
N ALA A 269 5.13 3.55 6.59
CA ALA A 269 4.95 4.16 7.92
C ALA A 269 4.95 5.70 7.87
N SER A 270 5.75 6.30 6.99
CA SER A 270 5.80 7.77 6.84
C SER A 270 4.41 8.39 6.67
N CYS A 271 3.54 7.83 5.83
CA CYS A 271 2.18 8.35 5.60
C CYS A 271 1.11 7.66 6.46
N HIS A 272 1.38 6.47 6.98
CA HIS A 272 0.42 5.63 7.71
C HIS A 272 0.62 5.60 9.24
N GLU A 273 1.49 6.46 9.76
CA GLU A 273 1.76 6.69 11.18
C GLU A 273 1.88 8.20 11.43
N GLY A 274 0.99 8.77 12.23
CA GLY A 274 0.85 10.23 12.32
C GLY A 274 0.19 10.69 13.61
N THR A 275 0.94 11.46 14.40
CA THR A 275 0.41 12.34 15.44
C THR A 275 0.23 13.72 14.84
N VAL A 276 -1.01 14.08 14.55
CA VAL A 276 -1.38 15.33 13.88
C VAL A 276 -2.14 16.19 14.89
N PHE A 277 -1.72 17.43 15.07
CA PHE A 277 -2.32 18.36 16.04
C PHE A 277 -2.32 17.83 17.49
N GLY A 278 -1.26 17.11 17.87
CA GLY A 278 -1.12 16.51 19.20
C GLY A 278 -1.93 15.22 19.42
N VAL A 279 -2.71 14.79 18.41
CA VAL A 279 -3.53 13.58 18.48
C VAL A 279 -2.89 12.49 17.62
N HIS A 280 -2.68 11.30 18.19
CA HIS A 280 -2.29 10.11 17.43
C HIS A 280 -3.45 9.68 16.51
N ALA A 281 -3.62 10.37 15.39
CA ALA A 281 -4.76 10.22 14.49
C ALA A 281 -4.60 8.96 13.63
N TYR A 282 -3.38 8.71 13.13
CA TYR A 282 -3.09 7.58 12.26
C TYR A 282 -2.11 6.64 12.97
N GLY A 283 -2.56 5.44 13.33
CA GLY A 283 -1.76 4.46 14.05
C GLY A 283 -1.52 3.16 13.30
N THR A 284 -1.74 3.10 11.98
CA THR A 284 -1.73 1.84 11.23
C THR A 284 -0.39 1.10 11.34
N TYR A 285 0.73 1.82 11.35
CA TYR A 285 2.04 1.19 11.51
C TYR A 285 2.27 0.67 12.92
N SER A 286 1.96 1.46 13.95
CA SER A 286 2.04 1.00 15.35
C SER A 286 1.12 -0.20 15.63
N GLU A 287 -0.10 -0.19 15.09
CA GLU A 287 -1.03 -1.33 15.15
C GLU A 287 -0.44 -2.57 14.46
N TRP A 288 0.30 -2.41 13.36
CA TRP A 288 1.01 -3.50 12.69
C TRP A 288 2.17 -4.04 13.51
N LEU A 289 2.98 -3.17 14.12
CA LEU A 289 4.09 -3.59 14.99
C LEU A 289 3.62 -4.52 16.11
N GLU A 290 2.41 -4.29 16.63
CA GLU A 290 1.80 -5.10 17.69
C GLU A 290 1.06 -6.36 17.19
N SER A 291 0.89 -6.50 15.87
CA SER A 291 0.04 -7.52 15.26
C SER A 291 0.70 -8.91 15.13
N PRO A 292 -0.09 -9.99 15.01
CA PRO A 292 0.40 -11.31 14.60
C PRO A 292 1.14 -11.27 13.24
N ALA A 293 0.66 -10.47 12.29
CA ALA A 293 1.29 -10.34 10.98
C ALA A 293 2.76 -9.88 11.08
N LYS A 294 3.07 -8.92 11.95
CA LYS A 294 4.46 -8.52 12.22
C LYS A 294 5.30 -9.65 12.80
N LYS A 295 4.74 -10.42 13.74
CA LYS A 295 5.42 -11.56 14.37
C LYS A 295 5.75 -12.66 13.36
N GLU A 296 4.89 -12.84 12.36
CA GLU A 296 5.08 -13.76 11.24
C GLU A 296 6.00 -13.20 10.13
N GLY A 297 6.51 -11.97 10.29
CA GLY A 297 7.38 -11.32 9.31
C GLY A 297 6.67 -10.73 8.09
N LYS A 298 5.33 -10.80 8.03
CA LYS A 298 4.53 -10.24 6.93
C LYS A 298 4.62 -8.72 6.91
N GLN A 299 4.74 -8.17 5.73
CA GLN A 299 4.87 -6.74 5.45
C GLN A 299 3.58 -6.17 4.86
N CYS A 300 3.41 -4.85 4.91
CA CYS A 300 2.27 -4.16 4.28
C CYS A 300 2.10 -4.57 2.82
N GLN A 301 3.21 -4.67 2.09
CA GLN A 301 3.28 -5.03 0.67
C GLN A 301 2.73 -6.44 0.40
N ASP A 302 2.89 -7.39 1.33
CA ASP A 302 2.42 -8.77 1.13
C ASP A 302 0.89 -8.85 1.01
N CYS A 303 0.17 -7.95 1.69
CA CYS A 303 -1.29 -7.90 1.64
C CYS A 303 -1.85 -6.78 0.75
N HIS A 304 -1.15 -5.64 0.64
CA HIS A 304 -1.63 -4.47 -0.12
C HIS A 304 -0.98 -4.30 -1.49
N MET A 305 0.12 -4.99 -1.78
CA MET A 305 0.72 -5.04 -3.11
C MET A 305 0.92 -6.49 -3.59
N PRO A 306 -0.03 -7.42 -3.33
CA PRO A 306 0.14 -8.81 -3.71
C PRO A 306 0.25 -8.91 -5.23
N PRO A 307 1.10 -9.79 -5.77
CA PRO A 307 1.11 -10.07 -7.19
C PRO A 307 -0.27 -10.48 -7.71
N THR A 308 -0.71 -9.93 -8.86
CA THR A 308 -1.99 -10.32 -9.47
C THR A 308 -1.94 -11.68 -10.15
N GLY A 309 -0.73 -12.20 -10.40
CA GLY A 309 -0.50 -13.41 -11.19
C GLY A 309 -0.66 -13.21 -12.71
N LYS A 310 -1.01 -12.00 -13.17
CA LYS A 310 -1.27 -11.71 -14.59
C LYS A 310 -0.09 -11.03 -15.27
N MET A 311 0.50 -10.02 -14.64
CA MET A 311 1.64 -9.30 -15.17
C MET A 311 2.86 -10.22 -15.28
N THR A 312 3.41 -10.38 -16.48
CA THR A 312 4.68 -11.10 -16.72
C THR A 312 5.83 -10.16 -17.08
N ASN A 313 5.53 -8.95 -17.57
CA ASN A 313 6.52 -7.99 -18.03
C ASN A 313 6.09 -6.57 -17.68
N ILE A 314 6.94 -5.87 -16.92
CA ILE A 314 6.62 -4.52 -16.43
C ILE A 314 6.68 -3.44 -17.51
N ALA A 315 7.38 -3.67 -18.63
CA ALA A 315 7.54 -2.70 -19.72
C ALA A 315 7.59 -3.38 -21.11
N PRO A 316 6.50 -4.04 -21.54
CA PRO A 316 6.47 -4.82 -22.77
C PRO A 316 6.80 -3.96 -24.00
N GLY A 317 7.71 -4.44 -24.86
CA GLY A 317 8.14 -3.71 -26.06
C GLY A 317 8.95 -2.42 -25.77
N LYS A 318 9.24 -2.11 -24.51
CA LYS A 318 9.99 -0.92 -24.07
C LYS A 318 11.26 -1.26 -23.27
N GLY A 319 11.77 -2.48 -23.42
CA GLY A 319 12.98 -2.96 -22.75
C GLY A 319 12.73 -3.76 -21.46
N GLY A 320 11.46 -3.96 -21.06
CA GLY A 320 11.10 -4.90 -20.02
C GLY A 320 11.32 -6.36 -20.46
N ILE A 321 11.49 -7.23 -19.47
CA ILE A 321 11.73 -8.66 -19.68
C ILE A 321 10.60 -9.48 -19.04
N GLU A 322 10.39 -10.70 -19.56
CA GLU A 322 9.48 -11.66 -18.96
C GLU A 322 10.00 -12.15 -17.60
N ARG A 323 9.09 -12.26 -16.64
CA ARG A 323 9.33 -12.64 -15.25
C ARG A 323 8.20 -13.53 -14.76
N GLN A 324 8.47 -14.25 -13.68
CA GLN A 324 7.41 -15.01 -13.00
C GLN A 324 6.38 -14.04 -12.42
N PRO A 325 5.08 -14.18 -12.74
CA PRO A 325 4.06 -13.23 -12.27
C PRO A 325 4.01 -13.06 -10.76
N ALA A 326 4.26 -14.13 -10.00
CA ALA A 326 4.31 -14.11 -8.53
C ALA A 326 5.43 -13.23 -7.94
N THR A 327 6.32 -12.68 -8.77
CA THR A 327 7.42 -11.81 -8.33
C THR A 327 7.15 -10.32 -8.58
N LEU A 328 6.04 -9.99 -9.26
CA LEU A 328 5.71 -8.62 -9.65
C LEU A 328 4.56 -8.08 -8.80
N ALA A 329 4.84 -7.03 -8.03
CA ALA A 329 3.90 -6.43 -7.10
C ALA A 329 2.79 -5.66 -7.83
N SER A 330 1.54 -5.82 -7.37
CA SER A 330 0.43 -5.00 -7.83
C SER A 330 0.45 -3.61 -7.21
N HIS A 331 0.03 -2.61 -7.97
CA HIS A 331 -0.12 -1.23 -7.51
C HIS A 331 -1.59 -0.84 -7.25
N HIS A 332 -2.50 -1.81 -7.18
CA HIS A 332 -3.90 -1.55 -6.83
C HIS A 332 -4.05 -0.97 -5.41
N MET A 333 -3.19 -1.39 -4.47
CA MET A 333 -3.12 -0.88 -3.09
C MET A 333 -4.51 -0.72 -2.43
N PRO A 334 -5.30 -1.81 -2.37
CA PRO A 334 -6.67 -1.72 -1.93
C PRO A 334 -6.76 -1.33 -0.46
N GLY A 335 -7.73 -0.48 -0.14
CA GLY A 335 -8.07 -0.06 1.22
C GLY A 335 -9.44 -0.61 1.65
N ALA A 336 -10.26 0.24 2.26
CA ALA A 336 -11.60 -0.09 2.75
C ALA A 336 -12.61 -0.39 1.62
N ASN A 337 -12.44 -1.54 0.96
CA ASN A 337 -13.41 -2.10 0.02
C ASN A 337 -14.24 -3.20 0.70
N LEU A 338 -15.46 -3.39 0.22
CA LEU A 338 -16.44 -4.26 0.86
C LEU A 338 -16.01 -5.74 0.82
N ASP A 339 -15.36 -6.18 -0.26
CA ASP A 339 -14.93 -7.57 -0.40
C ASP A 339 -13.82 -7.91 0.59
N MET A 340 -12.84 -7.03 0.78
CA MET A 340 -11.84 -7.17 1.83
C MET A 340 -12.48 -7.18 3.21
N HIS A 341 -13.48 -6.33 3.48
CA HIS A 341 -14.20 -6.38 4.76
C HIS A 341 -14.92 -7.71 4.97
N ARG A 342 -15.61 -8.23 3.95
CA ARG A 342 -16.30 -9.53 4.01
C ARG A 342 -15.35 -10.71 4.19
N GLN A 343 -14.13 -10.61 3.69
CA GLN A 343 -13.11 -11.63 3.86
C GLN A 343 -12.41 -11.52 5.22
N SER A 344 -12.14 -10.30 5.70
CA SER A 344 -11.38 -10.09 6.94
C SER A 344 -12.22 -10.10 8.21
N LEU A 345 -13.54 -9.92 8.10
CA LEU A 345 -14.45 -9.92 9.26
C LEU A 345 -15.27 -11.21 9.27
N LYS A 346 -15.41 -11.80 10.45
CA LYS A 346 -16.24 -12.97 10.68
C LYS A 346 -17.29 -12.63 11.73
N LEU A 347 -18.56 -12.88 11.40
CA LEU A 347 -19.70 -12.70 12.29
C LEU A 347 -20.25 -14.08 12.71
N THR A 348 -20.15 -14.40 13.99
CA THR A 348 -20.75 -15.59 14.59
C THR A 348 -21.89 -15.16 15.50
N VAL A 349 -23.05 -15.81 15.37
CA VAL A 349 -24.24 -15.51 16.17
C VAL A 349 -24.81 -16.82 16.68
N GLN A 350 -25.05 -16.90 17.98
CA GLN A 350 -25.75 -18.00 18.62
C GLN A 350 -26.95 -17.44 19.40
N ILE A 351 -28.05 -18.17 19.38
CA ILE A 351 -29.26 -17.79 20.12
C ILE A 351 -29.61 -18.87 21.13
N LYS A 352 -30.06 -18.45 22.32
CA LYS A 352 -30.48 -19.36 23.39
C LYS A 352 -31.76 -18.84 24.03
N ARG A 353 -32.56 -19.75 24.60
CA ARG A 353 -33.71 -19.44 25.45
C ARG A 353 -33.28 -19.61 26.90
N SER A 354 -33.69 -18.70 27.78
CA SER A 354 -33.53 -18.86 29.22
C SER A 354 -34.73 -18.27 29.96
N PRO A 355 -34.90 -18.57 31.26
CA PRO A 355 -35.90 -17.89 32.09
C PRO A 355 -35.72 -16.37 32.20
N ARG A 356 -34.57 -15.83 31.79
CA ARG A 356 -34.26 -14.38 31.78
C ARG A 356 -34.55 -13.72 30.43
N GLY A 357 -35.00 -14.47 29.43
CA GLY A 357 -35.35 -13.96 28.11
C GLY A 357 -34.71 -14.71 26.93
N ARG A 358 -34.66 -14.03 25.79
CA ARG A 358 -34.04 -14.50 24.54
C ARG A 358 -32.62 -13.98 24.42
N HIS A 359 -31.65 -14.87 24.58
CA HIS A 359 -30.22 -14.54 24.53
C HIS A 359 -29.69 -14.58 23.09
N VAL A 360 -28.86 -13.61 22.75
CA VAL A 360 -28.13 -13.50 21.49
C VAL A 360 -26.66 -13.27 21.83
N ASP A 361 -25.85 -14.32 21.66
CA ASP A 361 -24.40 -14.27 21.79
C ASP A 361 -23.81 -13.92 20.42
N VAL A 362 -23.11 -12.80 20.32
CA VAL A 362 -22.47 -12.34 19.08
C VAL A 362 -20.96 -12.28 19.25
N GLU A 363 -20.23 -12.84 18.31
CA GLU A 363 -18.79 -12.70 18.18
C GLU A 363 -18.43 -12.06 16.84
N VAL A 364 -17.61 -11.02 16.88
CA VAL A 364 -17.00 -10.39 15.71
C VAL A 364 -15.49 -10.60 15.78
N LEU A 365 -14.91 -11.24 14.77
CA LEU A 365 -13.49 -11.50 14.67
C LEU A 365 -12.91 -10.81 13.44
N ALA A 366 -11.80 -10.10 13.62
CA ALA A 366 -10.98 -9.60 12.52
C ALA A 366 -9.81 -10.59 12.30
N GLU A 367 -9.84 -11.33 11.20
CA GLU A 367 -8.81 -12.30 10.82
C GLU A 367 -8.16 -11.89 9.49
N ARG A 368 -6.95 -12.40 9.22
CA ARG A 368 -6.20 -12.06 8.00
C ARG A 368 -5.94 -10.56 7.85
N VAL A 369 -5.71 -9.87 8.97
CA VAL A 369 -5.40 -8.43 9.03
C VAL A 369 -4.15 -8.18 9.85
N GLY A 370 -3.35 -7.20 9.43
CA GLY A 370 -2.13 -6.80 10.12
C GLY A 370 -2.28 -5.55 10.97
N HIS A 371 -3.48 -5.07 11.27
CA HIS A 371 -3.73 -3.83 12.02
C HIS A 371 -5.17 -3.83 12.56
N ARG A 372 -5.55 -2.84 13.37
CA ARG A 372 -6.92 -2.78 13.90
C ARG A 372 -7.95 -2.64 12.78
N VAL A 373 -9.20 -3.02 13.04
CA VAL A 373 -10.29 -2.84 12.09
C VAL A 373 -11.40 -1.97 12.70
N PRO A 374 -11.72 -0.82 12.08
CA PRO A 374 -11.04 -0.23 10.91
C PRO A 374 -9.80 0.61 11.27
N THR A 375 -8.71 0.48 10.53
CA THR A 375 -7.52 1.35 10.67
C THR A 375 -7.60 2.62 9.81
N GLY A 376 -6.63 3.53 9.98
CA GLY A 376 -6.46 4.74 9.18
C GLY A 376 -7.26 5.92 9.74
N PHE A 377 -8.05 6.57 8.89
CA PHE A 377 -8.82 7.77 9.27
C PHE A 377 -9.76 7.50 10.46
N PRO A 378 -9.67 8.26 11.58
CA PRO A 378 -10.39 7.99 12.83
C PRO A 378 -11.92 7.88 12.74
N ASP A 379 -12.57 8.53 11.76
CA ASP A 379 -14.03 8.45 11.63
C ASP A 379 -14.55 7.08 11.21
N ARG A 380 -13.68 6.20 10.72
CA ARG A 380 -14.10 4.88 10.27
C ARG A 380 -14.61 4.07 11.46
N GLN A 381 -15.74 3.40 11.26
CA GLN A 381 -16.40 2.62 12.31
C GLN A 381 -16.79 1.23 11.79
N LEU A 382 -16.80 0.25 12.69
CA LEU A 382 -17.69 -0.90 12.55
C LEU A 382 -18.83 -0.77 13.56
N ILE A 383 -20.05 -1.03 13.11
CA ILE A 383 -21.27 -0.90 13.92
C ILE A 383 -22.00 -2.24 13.87
N LEU A 384 -22.07 -2.92 15.02
CA LEU A 384 -22.92 -4.08 15.20
C LEU A 384 -24.31 -3.61 15.62
N VAL A 385 -25.33 -3.95 14.85
CA VAL A 385 -26.74 -3.66 15.15
C VAL A 385 -27.48 -4.97 15.36
N VAL A 386 -28.16 -5.10 16.49
CA VAL A 386 -28.96 -6.29 16.85
C VAL A 386 -30.42 -5.86 17.00
N THR A 387 -31.29 -6.44 16.17
CA THR A 387 -32.72 -6.16 16.20
C THR A 387 -33.49 -7.45 16.41
N ALA A 388 -34.19 -7.56 17.53
CA ALA A 388 -35.15 -8.64 17.77
C ALA A 388 -36.58 -8.17 17.46
N THR A 389 -37.38 -9.04 16.86
CA THR A 389 -38.79 -8.78 16.54
C THR A 389 -39.69 -9.92 17.02
N ASP A 390 -40.95 -9.60 17.28
CA ASP A 390 -42.01 -10.56 17.57
C ASP A 390 -42.58 -11.20 16.29
N ALA A 391 -43.63 -12.01 16.45
CA ALA A 391 -44.34 -12.67 15.35
C ALA A 391 -44.91 -11.71 14.30
N LYS A 392 -45.28 -10.49 14.72
CA LYS A 392 -45.89 -9.45 13.89
C LYS A 392 -44.85 -8.55 13.25
N GLY A 393 -43.56 -8.77 13.53
CA GLY A 393 -42.45 -7.95 13.06
C GLY A 393 -42.20 -6.69 13.89
N ALA A 394 -42.89 -6.51 15.02
CA ALA A 394 -42.65 -5.38 15.90
C ALA A 394 -41.36 -5.58 16.70
N ARG A 395 -40.58 -4.51 16.91
CA ARG A 395 -39.32 -4.57 17.67
C ARG A 395 -39.58 -4.93 19.13
N VAL A 396 -38.78 -5.85 19.65
CA VAL A 396 -38.85 -6.30 21.04
C VAL A 396 -37.81 -5.56 21.88
N ASN A 397 -38.17 -5.28 23.14
CA ASN A 397 -37.30 -4.59 24.08
C ASN A 397 -36.06 -5.41 24.41
N LEU A 398 -34.91 -4.73 24.39
CA LEU A 398 -33.67 -5.20 25.00
C LEU A 398 -33.79 -5.07 26.51
N LEU A 399 -33.66 -6.19 27.22
CA LEU A 399 -33.64 -6.28 28.68
C LEU A 399 -32.24 -6.07 29.25
N ASP A 400 -31.23 -6.66 28.62
CA ASP A 400 -29.82 -6.56 29.03
C ASP A 400 -28.88 -6.57 27.82
N GLY A 401 -27.72 -5.91 27.96
CA GLY A 401 -26.71 -5.73 26.91
C GLY A 401 -26.50 -4.28 26.49
N ALA A 402 -25.44 -4.06 25.70
CA ALA A 402 -25.04 -2.72 25.29
C ALA A 402 -26.03 -2.07 24.32
N ARG A 403 -26.17 -0.75 24.42
CA ARG A 403 -26.90 0.08 23.47
C ARG A 403 -25.94 0.98 22.71
N LEU A 404 -26.20 1.16 21.43
CA LEU A 404 -25.41 2.03 20.58
C LEU A 404 -25.56 3.50 21.02
N PRO A 405 -24.44 4.25 21.08
CA PRO A 405 -24.45 5.64 21.57
C PRO A 405 -25.10 6.60 20.56
N LYS A 406 -25.43 7.82 21.00
CA LYS A 406 -26.02 8.86 20.11
C LYS A 406 -25.16 9.15 18.87
N SER A 407 -23.83 9.00 18.97
CA SER A 407 -22.88 9.26 17.88
C SER A 407 -23.10 8.38 16.64
N VAL A 408 -23.79 7.24 16.74
CA VAL A 408 -24.08 6.39 15.57
C VAL A 408 -25.30 6.87 14.75
N GLY A 409 -26.01 7.91 15.20
CA GLY A 409 -27.12 8.50 14.45
C GLY A 409 -28.35 7.60 14.38
N LYS A 410 -28.75 7.15 13.19
CA LYS A 410 -30.01 6.40 12.96
C LYS A 410 -30.18 5.12 13.78
N TRP A 411 -29.08 4.54 14.27
CA TRP A 411 -29.08 3.36 15.14
C TRP A 411 -28.90 3.68 16.63
N SER A 412 -28.98 4.95 17.02
CA SER A 412 -28.88 5.38 18.42
C SER A 412 -29.90 4.65 19.29
N GLY A 413 -29.45 4.07 20.40
CA GLY A 413 -30.29 3.35 21.37
C GLY A 413 -30.67 1.92 20.97
N PHE A 414 -30.35 1.47 19.75
CA PHE A 414 -30.49 0.06 19.36
C PHE A 414 -29.52 -0.81 20.17
N ALA A 415 -29.87 -2.08 20.35
CA ALA A 415 -28.93 -3.05 20.89
C ALA A 415 -27.76 -3.21 19.91
N GLY A 416 -26.53 -3.20 20.42
CA GLY A 416 -25.37 -3.27 19.56
C GLY A 416 -24.06 -2.81 20.19
N THR A 417 -23.01 -2.86 19.39
CA THR A 417 -21.64 -2.52 19.80
C THR A 417 -21.01 -1.62 18.74
N LEU A 418 -20.37 -0.53 19.19
CA LEU A 418 -19.59 0.37 18.34
C LEU A 418 -18.11 0.03 18.46
N TYR A 419 -17.45 -0.23 17.34
CA TYR A 419 -16.01 -0.42 17.23
C TYR A 419 -15.41 0.78 16.47
N ALA A 420 -14.85 1.75 17.21
CA ALA A 420 -14.42 3.03 16.67
C ALA A 420 -13.29 3.64 17.50
N LYS A 421 -12.55 4.60 16.92
CA LYS A 421 -11.67 5.50 17.66
C LYS A 421 -12.42 6.83 17.88
N GLN A 422 -13.23 6.87 18.93
CA GLN A 422 -14.10 7.99 19.23
C GLN A 422 -13.38 9.04 20.07
N MET A 423 -13.42 10.29 19.62
CA MET A 423 -12.83 11.43 20.31
C MET A 423 -13.91 12.28 20.96
N THR A 424 -13.59 12.83 22.13
CA THR A 424 -14.44 13.73 22.90
C THR A 424 -13.63 14.98 23.23
N GLY A 425 -14.24 16.14 23.01
CA GLY A 425 -13.67 17.43 23.40
C GLY A 425 -14.44 18.06 24.55
N GLU A 426 -14.24 19.36 24.71
CA GLU A 426 -14.84 20.18 25.76
C GLU A 426 -16.36 19.99 25.91
N ALA A 427 -16.83 20.11 27.15
CA ALA A 427 -18.23 19.93 27.54
C ALA A 427 -18.83 18.56 27.12
N GLY A 428 -17.98 17.56 26.89
CA GLY A 428 -18.41 16.21 26.50
C GLY A 428 -18.88 16.09 25.05
N ARG A 429 -18.58 17.08 24.19
CA ARG A 429 -18.97 17.03 22.78
C ARG A 429 -18.30 15.85 22.10
N THR A 430 -19.10 15.00 21.47
CA THR A 430 -18.63 13.81 20.75
C THR A 430 -19.62 13.41 19.65
N PRO A 431 -19.14 12.93 18.48
CA PRO A 431 -17.73 12.85 18.07
C PRO A 431 -17.16 14.24 17.72
N ILE A 432 -15.84 14.38 17.85
CA ILE A 432 -15.10 15.55 17.34
C ILE A 432 -13.97 15.08 16.42
N PRO A 433 -13.50 15.90 15.46
CA PRO A 433 -12.39 15.55 14.61
C PRO A 433 -11.05 15.72 15.36
N PHE A 434 -10.03 15.00 14.91
CA PHE A 434 -8.71 14.96 15.56
C PHE A 434 -7.91 16.27 15.48
N TRP A 435 -8.35 17.23 14.66
CA TRP A 435 -7.72 18.55 14.52
C TRP A 435 -8.31 19.61 15.46
N LEU A 436 -9.24 19.23 16.33
CA LEU A 436 -9.68 20.06 17.44
C LEU A 436 -9.04 19.59 18.75
N HIS A 437 -9.20 20.37 19.81
CA HIS A 437 -8.76 19.96 21.14
C HIS A 437 -9.50 18.69 21.61
N VAL A 438 -8.75 17.61 21.83
CA VAL A 438 -9.26 16.31 22.29
C VAL A 438 -8.91 16.10 23.76
N GLU A 439 -9.94 15.96 24.61
CA GLU A 439 -9.78 15.66 26.03
C GLU A 439 -9.71 14.15 26.29
N LYS A 440 -10.45 13.36 25.49
CA LYS A 440 -10.54 11.91 25.68
C LYS A 440 -10.64 11.16 24.36
N VAL A 441 -9.90 10.06 24.27
CA VAL A 441 -9.98 9.08 23.18
C VAL A 441 -10.46 7.74 23.74
N VAL A 442 -11.49 7.17 23.12
CA VAL A 442 -11.95 5.81 23.36
C VAL A 442 -11.72 5.00 22.10
N ASP A 443 -10.83 4.01 22.15
CA ASP A 443 -10.54 3.13 21.02
C ASP A 443 -11.10 1.74 21.29
N SER A 444 -12.28 1.46 20.72
CA SER A 444 -12.96 0.17 20.79
C SER A 444 -12.79 -0.65 19.51
N ARG A 445 -11.89 -0.26 18.60
CA ARG A 445 -11.71 -0.96 17.32
C ARG A 445 -11.23 -2.39 17.51
N LEU A 446 -11.62 -3.27 16.60
CA LEU A 446 -11.24 -4.68 16.66
C LEU A 446 -9.72 -4.82 16.55
N HIS A 447 -9.14 -5.67 17.40
CA HIS A 447 -7.76 -6.10 17.28
C HIS A 447 -7.64 -7.29 16.32
N PRO A 448 -6.53 -7.42 15.57
CA PRO A 448 -6.23 -8.64 14.82
C PRO A 448 -6.33 -9.88 15.70
N GLU A 449 -7.06 -10.88 15.22
CA GLU A 449 -7.16 -12.24 15.77
C GLU A 449 -7.64 -12.32 17.23
N ARG A 450 -8.24 -11.23 17.75
CA ARG A 450 -8.89 -11.22 19.06
C ARG A 450 -10.40 -11.10 18.89
N PRO A 451 -11.18 -12.14 19.19
CA PRO A 451 -12.62 -12.07 19.07
C PRO A 451 -13.24 -11.04 20.03
N ALA A 452 -14.10 -10.17 19.51
CA ALA A 452 -14.94 -9.29 20.31
C ALA A 452 -16.29 -9.95 20.54
N ARG A 453 -16.67 -10.14 21.81
CA ARG A 453 -17.90 -10.84 22.21
C ARG A 453 -18.86 -9.87 22.88
N SER A 454 -20.13 -9.98 22.52
CA SER A 454 -21.22 -9.20 23.11
C SER A 454 -22.44 -10.10 23.28
N VAL A 455 -23.14 -9.93 24.40
CA VAL A 455 -24.36 -10.68 24.73
C VAL A 455 -25.51 -9.69 24.83
N PHE A 456 -26.65 -10.06 24.24
CA PHE A 456 -27.89 -9.28 24.31
C PHE A 456 -29.02 -10.18 24.78
N VAL A 457 -29.85 -9.67 25.68
CA VAL A 457 -31.03 -10.38 26.19
C VAL A 457 -32.27 -9.58 25.83
N PHE A 458 -33.17 -10.17 25.05
CA PHE A 458 -34.45 -9.57 24.66
C PHE A 458 -35.60 -10.22 25.42
N ALA A 459 -36.74 -9.53 25.50
CA ALA A 459 -37.94 -10.09 26.11
C ALA A 459 -38.43 -11.36 25.37
N ASP A 460 -39.15 -12.23 26.09
CA ASP A 460 -39.58 -13.55 25.59
C ASP A 460 -40.44 -13.50 24.31
N ALA A 461 -41.10 -12.37 24.07
CA ALA A 461 -41.85 -12.10 22.84
C ALA A 461 -40.96 -12.12 21.57
N ALA A 462 -39.63 -12.03 21.69
CA ALA A 462 -38.74 -12.11 20.55
C ALA A 462 -38.79 -13.51 19.91
N GLN A 463 -39.14 -13.53 18.62
CA GLN A 463 -39.21 -14.73 17.79
C GLN A 463 -38.13 -14.75 16.71
N ARG A 464 -37.70 -13.58 16.25
CA ARG A 464 -36.65 -13.42 15.24
C ARG A 464 -35.62 -12.42 15.71
N VAL A 465 -34.35 -12.66 15.40
CA VAL A 465 -33.27 -11.68 15.53
C VAL A 465 -32.53 -11.52 14.22
N THR A 466 -32.27 -10.27 13.86
CA THR A 466 -31.39 -9.88 12.76
C THR A 466 -30.18 -9.15 13.34
N VAL A 467 -28.99 -9.67 13.04
CA VAL A 467 -27.69 -9.14 13.47
C VAL A 467 -26.95 -8.66 12.23
N GLN A 468 -26.63 -7.37 12.20
CA GLN A 468 -25.94 -6.74 11.07
C GLN A 468 -24.63 -6.12 11.52
N LEU A 469 -23.56 -6.36 10.76
CA LEU A 469 -22.28 -5.69 10.91
C LEU A 469 -22.09 -4.71 9.76
N TRP A 470 -22.05 -3.42 10.09
CA TRP A 470 -21.89 -2.32 9.14
C TRP A 470 -20.49 -1.75 9.21
N TYR A 471 -19.90 -1.42 8.06
CA TYR A 471 -18.74 -0.55 7.96
C TYR A 471 -19.20 0.86 7.58
N ARG A 472 -18.74 1.86 8.32
CA ARG A 472 -19.07 3.27 8.11
C ARG A 472 -17.81 4.07 7.87
N ARG A 473 -17.85 4.95 6.85
CA ARG A 473 -16.70 5.76 6.43
C ARG A 473 -16.50 7.01 7.28
N PHE A 474 -17.59 7.71 7.59
CA PHE A 474 -17.62 8.97 8.32
C PHE A 474 -18.68 8.94 9.41
N TRP A 475 -18.53 9.73 10.47
CA TRP A 475 -19.63 9.90 11.45
C TRP A 475 -20.92 10.36 10.76
N GLN A 476 -22.07 9.90 11.25
CA GLN A 476 -23.36 10.14 10.59
C GLN A 476 -23.58 11.63 10.34
N GLU A 477 -23.30 12.47 11.33
CA GLU A 477 -23.51 13.91 11.21
C GLU A 477 -22.65 14.59 10.13
N VAL A 478 -21.46 14.05 9.87
CA VAL A 478 -20.53 14.54 8.84
C VAL A 478 -21.07 14.17 7.48
N ALA A 479 -21.48 12.93 7.30
CA ALA A 479 -22.09 12.44 6.05
C ALA A 479 -23.40 13.19 5.74
N ASP A 480 -24.27 13.37 6.73
CA ASP A 480 -25.55 14.06 6.57
C ASP A 480 -25.35 15.51 6.13
N SER A 481 -24.39 16.22 6.75
CA SER A 481 -24.11 17.61 6.41
C SER A 481 -23.66 17.83 4.96
N ARG A 482 -23.15 16.78 4.31
CA ARG A 482 -22.60 16.81 2.95
C ARG A 482 -23.42 15.99 1.95
N GLY A 483 -24.57 15.47 2.37
CA GLY A 483 -25.43 14.63 1.53
C GLY A 483 -24.78 13.34 1.06
N TRP A 484 -23.82 12.78 1.81
CA TRP A 484 -23.14 11.54 1.42
C TRP A 484 -24.00 10.31 1.72
N THR A 485 -24.64 9.79 0.68
CA THR A 485 -25.53 8.63 0.78
C THR A 485 -24.80 7.29 0.84
N ASP A 486 -23.56 7.22 0.34
CA ASP A 486 -22.71 6.03 0.33
C ASP A 486 -21.86 5.91 1.62
N ASN A 487 -22.41 6.26 2.79
CA ASN A 487 -21.61 6.27 4.02
C ASN A 487 -21.52 4.89 4.73
N ASP A 488 -22.60 4.11 4.66
CA ASP A 488 -22.75 2.83 5.35
C ASP A 488 -22.71 1.66 4.35
N LEU A 489 -21.92 0.64 4.66
CA LEU A 489 -21.80 -0.60 3.88
C LEU A 489 -22.15 -1.79 4.76
N LEU A 490 -23.14 -2.59 4.36
CA LEU A 490 -23.47 -3.83 5.05
C LEU A 490 -22.40 -4.89 4.75
N VAL A 491 -21.61 -5.26 5.75
CA VAL A 491 -20.55 -6.27 5.62
C VAL A 491 -21.16 -7.66 5.74
N HIS A 492 -21.83 -7.93 6.86
CA HIS A 492 -22.49 -9.20 7.14
C HIS A 492 -23.87 -8.98 7.76
N GLU A 493 -24.76 -9.92 7.47
CA GLU A 493 -26.06 -10.04 8.12
C GLU A 493 -26.31 -11.50 8.47
N LYS A 494 -26.89 -11.74 9.64
CA LYS A 494 -27.43 -13.04 10.05
C LYS A 494 -28.80 -12.86 10.66
N THR A 495 -29.76 -13.65 10.18
CA THR A 495 -31.11 -13.71 10.74
C THR A 495 -31.34 -15.11 11.31
N LEU A 496 -31.79 -15.19 12.56
CA LEU A 496 -32.12 -16.43 13.24
C LEU A 496 -33.52 -16.32 13.86
N THR A 497 -34.18 -17.46 14.02
CA THR A 497 -35.49 -17.56 14.66
C THR A 497 -35.41 -18.52 15.84
N TRP A 498 -36.01 -18.13 16.97
CA TRP A 498 -36.22 -19.04 18.09
C TRP A 498 -37.43 -19.92 17.76
N ASP A 499 -37.21 -21.07 17.11
CA ASP A 499 -38.29 -22.00 16.74
C ASP A 499 -38.98 -22.57 18.00
N ASP A 500 -40.31 -22.64 18.00
CA ASP A 500 -41.11 -23.14 19.13
C ASP A 500 -41.07 -24.66 19.28
N ARG A 501 -40.40 -25.37 18.36
CA ARG A 501 -40.44 -26.84 18.23
C ARG A 501 -39.18 -27.59 18.71
N LYS A 502 -38.30 -26.97 19.49
CA LYS A 502 -37.21 -27.67 20.19
C LYS A 502 -37.04 -27.18 21.62
#